data_AF-A0AAV4JRE7-F1
#
_entry.id   AF-A0AAV4JRE7-F1
#
_cell.length_a   1.000
_cell.length_b   1.000
_cell.length_c   1.000
_cell.angle_alpha   90.00
_cell.angle_beta   90.00
_cell.angle_gamma   90.00
#
_symmetry.space_group_name_H-M   'P 1'
#
loop_
_entity.id
_entity.type
_entity.pdbx_description
1 polymer ?
#
loop_
_entity_poly.entity_id
_entity_poly.type
_entity_poly.pdbx_seq_one_letter_code
_entity_poly.pdbx_strand_id
1 'polypeptide(L)'
;MPGGHECAIFTSREHEAAESCWGYKNCEKNPGHKNFISVQDFKDNYLPRLQSDEQRELLRSWIDKTVRLRVDCTSQARPDDDDMAEYRGTSKMRVGTGCVWYVEEPKYDEPCDCPKCGGNVARKQ
;
A
#
# COMPACT_ATOMS: atom_id res chain seq x y z
N MET A 1 1.94 -13.16 -16.38
CA MET A 1 1.47 -12.13 -15.43
C MET A 1 1.37 -10.82 -16.18
N PRO A 2 0.19 -10.18 -16.21
CA PRO A 2 0.18 -8.77 -15.81
C PRO A 2 -1.14 -8.38 -15.11
N GLY A 3 -1.02 -7.72 -13.97
CA GLY A 3 -2.13 -7.14 -13.23
C GLY A 3 -1.71 -5.76 -12.73
N GLY A 4 -1.58 -4.79 -13.64
CA GLY A 4 -1.46 -3.39 -13.29
C GLY A 4 -2.82 -2.90 -12.82
N HIS A 5 -3.06 -2.96 -11.50
CA HIS A 5 -4.19 -2.29 -10.88
C HIS A 5 -3.67 -0.98 -10.28
N GLU A 6 -4.17 0.12 -10.85
CA GLU A 6 -3.87 1.49 -10.48
C GLU A 6 -3.99 1.70 -8.96
N CYS A 7 -2.97 2.30 -8.35
CA CYS A 7 -3.02 2.74 -6.96
C CYS A 7 -3.40 4.22 -6.94
N ALA A 8 -4.59 4.53 -6.42
CA ALA A 8 -4.99 5.91 -6.16
C ALA A 8 -4.42 6.38 -4.81
N ILE A 9 -3.80 7.56 -4.80
CA ILE A 9 -3.27 8.20 -3.58
C ILE A 9 -4.37 9.07 -2.98
N PHE A 10 -4.96 8.62 -1.87
CA PHE A 10 -5.99 9.39 -1.15
C PHE A 10 -5.41 10.07 0.10
N THR A 11 -5.78 11.34 0.33
CA THR A 11 -5.25 12.19 1.41
C THR A 11 -6.15 12.34 2.65
N SER A 12 -7.38 11.81 2.66
CA SER A 12 -8.31 11.90 3.82
C SER A 12 -7.98 10.88 4.92
N ARG A 13 -8.24 11.18 6.21
CA ARG A 13 -7.58 10.54 7.38
C ARG A 13 -8.48 9.82 8.40
N GLU A 14 -9.80 9.89 8.32
CA GLU A 14 -10.67 9.67 9.50
C GLU A 14 -10.94 8.18 9.84
N HIS A 15 -11.03 7.28 8.86
CA HIS A 15 -11.35 5.86 9.09
C HIS A 15 -10.13 4.97 9.39
N GLU A 16 -8.91 5.48 9.18
CA GLU A 16 -7.66 4.72 9.26
C GLU A 16 -7.22 4.38 10.69
N ALA A 17 -7.61 5.20 11.65
CA ALA A 17 -7.21 5.03 13.04
C ALA A 17 -7.85 3.77 13.64
N ALA A 18 -9.07 3.41 13.22
CA ALA A 18 -9.83 2.30 13.80
C ALA A 18 -9.26 0.93 13.38
N GLU A 19 -9.04 0.70 12.09
CA GLU A 19 -8.45 -0.56 11.58
C GLU A 19 -7.03 -0.76 12.12
N SER A 20 -6.22 0.32 12.08
CA SER A 20 -4.85 0.29 12.59
C SER A 20 -4.80 0.03 14.10
N CYS A 21 -5.76 0.56 14.87
CA CYS A 21 -5.80 0.36 16.33
C CYS A 21 -6.20 -1.06 16.70
N TRP A 22 -7.17 -1.68 16.00
CA TRP A 22 -7.55 -3.06 16.26
C TRP A 22 -6.41 -4.03 15.91
N GLY A 23 -5.80 -3.87 14.73
CA GLY A 23 -4.65 -4.69 14.32
C GLY A 23 -3.44 -4.50 15.24
N TYR A 24 -3.23 -3.28 15.74
CA TYR A 24 -2.17 -3.01 16.73
C TYR A 24 -2.42 -3.74 18.05
N LYS A 25 -3.65 -3.66 18.60
CA LYS A 25 -4.01 -4.29 19.88
C LYS A 25 -3.98 -5.81 19.83
N ASN A 26 -4.32 -6.41 18.69
CA ASN A 26 -4.39 -7.87 18.52
C ASN A 26 -3.20 -8.45 17.74
N CYS A 27 -2.08 -7.71 17.64
CA CYS A 27 -0.92 -8.19 16.92
C CYS A 27 -0.19 -9.30 17.70
N GLU A 28 -0.26 -10.54 17.21
CA GLU A 28 0.46 -11.67 17.80
C GLU A 28 1.96 -11.69 17.47
N LYS A 29 2.35 -11.08 16.35
CA LYS A 29 3.75 -11.08 15.87
C LYS A 29 4.68 -10.25 16.76
N ASN A 30 4.18 -9.14 17.31
CA ASN A 30 4.92 -8.26 18.21
C ASN A 30 3.98 -7.76 19.31
N PRO A 31 3.65 -8.59 20.31
CA PRO A 31 2.67 -8.24 21.33
C PRO A 31 3.07 -6.97 22.09
N GLY A 32 2.18 -5.96 22.06
CA GLY A 32 2.43 -4.66 22.67
C GLY A 32 3.49 -3.81 21.99
N HIS A 33 4.05 -4.26 20.86
CA HIS A 33 4.96 -3.53 19.98
C HIS A 33 6.17 -2.92 20.68
N LYS A 34 6.67 -3.55 21.75
CA LYS A 34 7.73 -2.99 22.61
C LYS A 34 9.05 -2.77 21.88
N ASN A 35 9.32 -3.58 20.85
CA ASN A 35 10.52 -3.50 20.03
C ASN A 35 10.27 -2.78 18.69
N PHE A 36 9.14 -2.08 18.55
CA PHE A 36 8.86 -1.32 17.34
C PHE A 36 9.77 -0.08 17.29
N ILE A 37 10.60 -0.01 16.25
CA ILE A 37 11.44 1.14 15.94
C ILE A 37 10.70 1.96 14.90
N SER A 38 10.35 3.20 15.23
CA SER A 38 9.72 4.10 14.25
C SER A 38 10.71 4.42 13.13
N VAL A 39 10.21 4.77 11.94
CA VAL A 39 11.09 5.17 10.83
C VAL A 39 11.99 6.34 11.22
N GLN A 40 11.47 7.31 11.98
CA GLN A 40 12.26 8.45 12.44
C GLN A 40 13.35 8.01 13.42
N ASP A 41 13.00 7.20 14.41
CA ASP A 41 13.95 6.63 15.38
C ASP A 41 15.03 5.78 14.68
N PHE A 42 14.64 4.99 13.67
CA PHE A 42 15.58 4.26 12.83
C PHE A 42 16.54 5.19 12.10
N LYS A 43 16.03 6.25 11.44
CA LYS A 43 16.83 7.25 10.72
C LYS A 43 17.83 7.96 11.65
N ASP A 44 17.41 8.30 12.87
CA ASP A 44 18.21 9.11 13.79
C ASP A 44 19.22 8.27 14.56
N ASN A 45 18.82 7.10 15.05
CA ASN A 45 19.61 6.33 15.99
C ASN A 45 20.30 5.10 15.40
N TYR A 46 19.77 4.52 14.32
CA TYR A 46 20.24 3.22 13.80
C TYR A 46 20.94 3.37 12.45
N LEU A 47 20.41 4.18 11.55
CA LEU A 47 20.99 4.42 10.23
C LEU A 47 22.44 4.94 10.28
N PRO A 48 22.82 5.86 11.19
CA PRO A 48 24.21 6.34 11.28
C PRO A 48 25.20 5.27 11.78
N ARG A 49 24.72 4.14 12.33
CA ARG A 49 25.59 3.05 12.82
C ARG A 49 26.08 2.14 11.70
N LEU A 50 25.47 2.22 10.52
CA LEU A 50 25.87 1.44 9.35
C LEU A 50 27.22 1.92 8.85
N GLN A 51 28.12 0.99 8.53
CA GLN A 51 29.51 1.31 8.21
C GLN A 51 29.68 1.85 6.79
N SER A 52 28.81 1.44 5.86
CA SER A 52 28.89 1.84 4.45
C SER A 52 27.85 2.90 4.13
N ASP A 53 28.26 3.96 3.43
CA ASP A 53 27.35 4.97 2.88
C ASP A 53 26.38 4.37 1.87
N GLU A 54 26.81 3.36 1.09
CA GLU A 54 25.93 2.64 0.15
C GLU A 54 24.78 1.95 0.88
N GLN A 55 25.04 1.33 2.04
CA GLN A 55 23.99 0.71 2.84
C GLN A 55 23.00 1.74 3.39
N ARG A 56 23.51 2.91 3.80
CA ARG A 56 22.66 4.01 4.31
C ARG A 56 21.76 4.54 3.21
N GLU A 57 22.30 4.78 2.02
CA GLU A 57 21.54 5.28 0.87
C GLU A 57 20.52 4.25 0.38
N LEU A 58 20.89 2.96 0.32
CA LEU A 58 19.97 1.89 -0.02
C LEU A 58 18.79 1.85 0.95
N LEU A 59 19.04 1.91 2.26
CA LEU A 59 17.98 1.87 3.27
C LEU A 59 17.12 3.15 3.27
N ARG A 60 17.72 4.33 3.04
CA ARG A 60 16.96 5.57 2.81
C ARG A 60 16.00 5.43 1.64
N SER A 61 16.49 4.92 0.51
CA SER A 61 15.69 4.66 -0.68
C SER A 61 14.53 3.70 -0.40
N TRP A 62 14.77 2.60 0.33
CA TRP A 62 13.71 1.67 0.74
C TRP A 62 12.66 2.30 1.65
N ILE A 63 13.09 3.10 2.62
CA ILE A 63 12.18 3.81 3.51
C ILE A 63 11.30 4.77 2.70
N ASP A 64 11.91 5.56 1.81
CA ASP A 64 11.20 6.58 1.05
C ASP A 64 10.28 5.97 -0.03
N LYS A 65 10.58 4.74 -0.50
CA LYS A 65 9.72 3.95 -1.39
C LYS A 65 8.61 3.19 -0.67
N THR A 66 8.70 3.02 0.64
CA THR A 66 7.69 2.31 1.42
C THR A 66 6.47 3.21 1.60
N VAL A 67 5.32 2.73 1.12
CA VAL A 67 4.07 3.49 1.14
C VAL A 67 3.02 2.78 1.97
N ARG A 68 2.07 3.57 2.50
CA ARG A 68 0.84 3.06 3.08
C ARG A 68 -0.24 3.01 2.00
N LEU A 69 -0.82 1.83 1.79
CA LEU A 69 -1.94 1.63 0.89
C LEU A 69 -3.24 1.89 1.64
N ARG A 70 -4.19 2.54 0.95
CA ARG A 70 -5.57 2.72 1.40
C ARG A 70 -6.47 2.23 0.27
N VAL A 71 -7.32 1.25 0.59
CA VAL A 71 -8.21 0.62 -0.37
C VAL A 71 -9.62 0.68 0.17
N ASP A 72 -10.49 1.42 -0.49
CA ASP A 72 -11.88 1.64 -0.12
C ASP A 72 -12.85 0.96 -1.09
N CYS A 73 -12.36 0.13 -1.99
CA CYS A 73 -13.21 -0.62 -2.92
C CYS A 73 -12.78 -2.08 -3.02
N THR A 74 -13.77 -2.95 -3.19
CA THR A 74 -13.54 -4.37 -3.47
C THR A 74 -14.44 -4.78 -4.63
N SER A 75 -13.84 -5.37 -5.67
CA SER A 75 -14.56 -5.79 -6.88
C SER A 75 -15.74 -6.71 -6.56
N GLN A 76 -16.87 -6.51 -7.24
CA GLN A 76 -18.00 -7.43 -7.20
C GLN A 76 -17.66 -8.81 -7.79
N ALA A 77 -16.64 -8.90 -8.65
CA ALA A 77 -16.22 -10.15 -9.27
C ALA A 77 -15.12 -10.88 -8.46
N ARG A 78 -14.85 -10.48 -7.22
CA ARG A 78 -13.89 -11.19 -6.34
C ARG A 78 -14.37 -12.64 -6.13
N PRO A 79 -13.56 -13.68 -6.36
CA PRO A 79 -13.97 -15.08 -6.20
C PRO A 79 -14.46 -15.44 -4.79
N ASP A 80 -15.19 -16.54 -4.64
CA ASP A 80 -15.69 -17.01 -3.33
C ASP A 80 -14.59 -17.63 -2.46
N ASP A 81 -13.49 -18.09 -3.06
CA ASP A 81 -12.32 -18.67 -2.40
C ASP A 81 -11.24 -17.63 -2.02
N ASP A 82 -11.51 -16.35 -2.25
CA ASP A 82 -10.63 -15.25 -1.84
C ASP A 82 -10.85 -14.91 -0.35
N ASP A 83 -9.76 -14.73 0.42
CA ASP A 83 -9.80 -14.39 1.85
C ASP A 83 -10.63 -13.14 2.19
N MET A 84 -10.91 -12.30 1.19
CA MET A 84 -11.67 -11.05 1.31
C MET A 84 -12.98 -11.10 0.50
N ALA A 85 -13.48 -12.29 0.16
CA ALA A 85 -14.76 -12.47 -0.53
C ALA A 85 -15.91 -11.78 0.21
N GLU A 86 -15.88 -11.76 1.54
CA GLU A 86 -16.89 -11.08 2.37
C GLU A 86 -17.00 -9.56 2.13
N TYR A 87 -15.96 -8.94 1.56
CA TYR A 87 -15.94 -7.50 1.27
C TYR A 87 -16.40 -7.16 -0.14
N ARG A 88 -16.80 -8.14 -0.95
CA ARG A 88 -17.25 -7.98 -2.33
C ARG A 88 -18.28 -6.85 -2.48
N GLY A 89 -17.99 -5.88 -3.34
CA GLY A 89 -18.87 -4.75 -3.64
C GLY A 89 -19.01 -3.72 -2.50
N THR A 90 -18.32 -3.90 -1.37
CA THR A 90 -18.38 -2.96 -0.24
C THR A 90 -17.35 -1.84 -0.40
N SER A 91 -17.61 -0.74 0.32
CA SER A 91 -16.67 0.38 0.48
C SER A 91 -15.87 0.31 1.78
N LYS A 92 -15.72 -0.88 2.37
CA LYS A 92 -14.99 -1.03 3.64
C LYS A 92 -13.52 -0.66 3.42
N MET A 93 -13.08 0.41 4.08
CA MET A 93 -11.69 0.85 4.06
C MET A 93 -10.79 -0.25 4.65
N ARG A 94 -9.71 -0.53 3.93
CA ARG A 94 -8.62 -1.41 4.32
C ARG A 94 -7.30 -0.68 4.14
N VAL A 95 -6.34 -0.95 5.03
CA VAL A 95 -4.99 -0.39 4.93
C VAL A 95 -3.96 -1.50 4.73
N GLY A 96 -2.87 -1.14 4.05
CA GLY A 96 -1.77 -2.06 3.81
C GLY A 96 -0.44 -1.34 3.67
N THR A 97 0.60 -2.11 3.39
CA THR A 97 1.95 -1.60 3.10
C THR A 97 2.31 -2.00 1.68
N GLY A 98 2.91 -1.08 0.94
CA GLY A 98 3.43 -1.32 -0.41
C GLY A 98 4.82 -0.73 -0.58
N CYS A 99 5.42 -0.99 -1.74
CA CYS A 99 6.68 -0.38 -2.15
C CYS A 99 6.55 0.16 -3.58
N VAL A 100 7.04 1.37 -3.82
CA VAL A 100 7.16 1.96 -5.15
C VAL A 100 8.42 1.45 -5.84
N TRP A 101 8.22 0.50 -6.76
CA TRP A 101 9.30 -0.08 -7.55
C TRP A 101 9.69 0.82 -8.73
N TYR A 102 8.71 1.24 -9.52
CA TYR A 102 8.88 2.08 -10.70
C TYR A 102 7.81 3.18 -10.70
N VAL A 103 8.20 4.36 -11.16
CA VAL A 103 7.27 5.45 -11.47
C VAL A 103 7.40 5.66 -12.98
N GLU A 104 6.32 5.40 -13.69
CA GLU A 104 6.22 5.68 -15.12
C GLU A 104 5.62 7.07 -15.31
N GLU A 105 5.91 7.70 -16.45
CA GLU A 105 5.25 8.95 -16.80
C GLU A 105 3.74 8.73 -16.90
N PRO A 106 2.91 9.72 -16.50
CA PRO A 106 1.48 9.56 -16.60
C PRO A 106 1.09 9.42 -18.07
N LYS A 107 0.43 8.31 -18.39
CA LYS A 107 -0.13 8.08 -19.72
C LYS A 107 -1.45 8.83 -19.82
N TYR A 108 -1.48 9.88 -20.64
CA TYR A 108 -2.70 10.60 -21.00
C TYR A 108 -3.15 10.15 -22.38
N ASP A 109 -4.46 9.95 -22.55
CA ASP A 109 -5.10 9.62 -23.83
C ASP A 109 -4.68 8.28 -24.49
N GLU A 110 -3.88 7.46 -23.82
CA GLU A 110 -3.58 6.09 -24.26
C GLU A 110 -4.67 5.10 -23.78
N PRO A 111 -5.09 4.15 -24.62
CA PRO A 111 -5.96 3.08 -24.19
C PRO A 111 -5.27 2.25 -23.09
N CYS A 112 -6.01 1.89 -22.05
CA CYS A 112 -5.53 0.99 -21.00
C CYS A 112 -4.96 -0.31 -21.61
N ASP A 113 -3.67 -0.59 -21.34
CA ASP A 113 -2.91 -1.73 -21.86
C ASP A 113 -3.37 -3.08 -21.28
N CYS A 114 -4.31 -3.08 -20.32
CA CYS A 114 -4.81 -4.31 -19.73
C CYS A 114 -5.66 -5.09 -20.76
N PRO A 115 -5.32 -6.36 -21.04
CA PRO A 115 -6.06 -7.16 -22.02
C PRO A 115 -7.53 -7.39 -21.64
N LYS A 116 -7.91 -7.15 -20.37
CA LYS A 116 -9.30 -7.21 -19.91
C LYS A 116 -10.09 -5.94 -20.19
N CYS A 117 -9.46 -4.75 -20.15
CA CYS A 117 -10.14 -3.49 -20.44
C CYS A 117 -10.19 -3.23 -21.96
N GLY A 118 -9.16 -3.68 -22.71
CA GLY A 118 -9.06 -3.47 -24.15
C GLY A 118 -9.15 -1.99 -24.56
N GLY A 119 -8.67 -1.08 -23.71
CA GLY A 119 -8.81 0.35 -23.94
C GLY A 119 -10.19 0.97 -23.69
N ASN A 120 -11.22 0.16 -23.41
CA ASN A 120 -12.59 0.65 -23.20
C ASN A 120 -12.84 0.97 -21.72
N VAL A 121 -12.23 2.04 -21.21
CA VAL A 121 -12.63 2.57 -19.90
C VAL A 121 -13.90 3.39 -20.06
N ALA A 122 -15.00 2.92 -19.48
CA ALA A 122 -16.22 3.72 -19.36
C ALA A 122 -15.88 4.98 -18.53
N ARG A 123 -15.98 6.16 -19.14
CA ARG A 123 -15.92 7.42 -18.38
C ARG A 123 -17.10 7.39 -17.40
N LYS A 124 -16.83 7.40 -16.09
CA LYS A 124 -17.85 7.72 -15.09
C LYS A 124 -18.34 9.12 -15.42
N GLN A 125 -19.59 9.24 -15.91
CA GLN A 125 -20.30 10.51 -15.98
C GLN A 125 -20.70 10.96 -14.58
#